data_AF-A0A542SC33-F1
#
_entry.id   AF-A0A542SC33-F1
#
_cell.length_a   1.000
_cell.length_b   1.000
_cell.length_c   1.000
_cell.angle_alpha   90.00
_cell.angle_beta   90.00
_cell.angle_gamma   90.00
#
_symmetry.space_group_name_H-M   'P 1'
#
loop_
_entity.id
_entity.type
_entity.pdbx_description
1 polymer ?
#
loop_
_entity_poly.entity_id
_entity_poly.type
_entity_poly.pdbx_seq_one_letter_code
_entity_poly.pdbx_strand_id
1 'polypeptide(L)'
;MSTSMFVRRAVAAVAGGAVVAGGLMAVAPAPAAHAAAANVEAEVAATWLDSQVTGGLVGGDVGATIDYALSLLATGTDTPARLTTLREGVDDGVAAWANSDGRKAKAAYFFVAAGGDASNAGGLDLAQSTKNAVDDETGEIDGGSVYSQVWAVLALDALGSAEASKAASALTASQCAGGFWSFDCAFPDVDYTAYSVIALRAVDSTPSTTASVSKAVAYLKTKQAADGGLGDSGDKSDPYYTPDNSNTTGVAGWALGVAGETAAAAKSAAWIARHQVVALPGCGARGIDAEHGALAYSDASMKEAVDAGEIAPGPIAGQWQLASAQALAGLKYLAPAQPGLPTFVDAGTTATVPLQGARPGQQVCVTGLNAPQRLAAPASATFAVPAGTADHQVTLSYLGGSTPVTLKALDAKKLKVKVATKLKAKKKATIKVKGLASGESVTVKIGKKSATGVANAQGVAKVKIKVKKKGKAKVKVVGQFPDRKGKAKTRVV
;
A
#
# COMPACT_ATOMS: atom_id res chain seq x y z
N MET A 1 -13.48 -27.96 18.35
CA MET A 1 -13.35 -26.74 19.17
C MET A 1 -11.94 -26.23 19.03
N SER A 2 -11.72 -25.31 18.09
CA SER A 2 -10.41 -24.73 17.76
C SER A 2 -10.59 -23.22 17.72
N THR A 3 -10.38 -22.55 18.86
CA THR A 3 -10.48 -21.09 19.00
C THR A 3 -9.41 -20.41 18.14
N SER A 4 -9.83 -19.74 17.07
CA SER A 4 -9.01 -18.82 16.28
C SER A 4 -9.18 -17.40 16.83
N MET A 5 -8.46 -17.06 17.89
CA MET A 5 -8.22 -15.64 18.21
C MET A 5 -6.93 -15.18 17.53
N PHE A 6 -7.01 -14.11 16.75
CA PHE A 6 -5.86 -13.29 16.34
C PHE A 6 -5.29 -12.47 17.51
N VAL A 7 -5.16 -13.08 18.68
CA VAL A 7 -4.25 -12.58 19.72
C VAL A 7 -2.85 -12.95 19.25
N ARG A 8 -1.95 -11.97 19.18
CA ARG A 8 -0.50 -12.23 19.09
C ARG A 8 -0.09 -13.07 20.32
N ARG A 9 -0.29 -14.39 20.26
CA ARG A 9 0.33 -15.32 21.19
C ARG A 9 1.82 -15.28 20.87
N ALA A 10 2.57 -14.54 21.67
CA ALA A 10 3.97 -14.84 21.88
C ALA A 10 4.01 -16.28 22.41
N VAL A 11 4.22 -17.25 21.52
CA VAL A 11 4.39 -18.65 21.89
C VAL A 11 5.76 -18.76 22.55
N ALA A 12 5.81 -18.57 23.86
CA ALA A 12 6.87 -19.11 24.68
C ALA A 12 6.69 -20.63 24.68
N ALA A 13 7.44 -21.32 23.82
CA ALA A 13 7.46 -22.78 23.78
C ALA A 13 8.08 -23.32 25.09
N VAL A 14 7.26 -23.62 26.08
CA VAL A 14 7.64 -24.46 27.23
C VAL A 14 7.48 -25.91 26.80
N ALA A 15 8.56 -26.50 26.27
CA ALA A 15 8.63 -27.92 25.97
C ALA A 15 9.01 -28.70 27.25
N GLY A 16 8.02 -29.31 27.90
CA GLY A 16 8.22 -30.25 29.00
C GLY A 16 8.27 -31.71 28.52
N GLY A 17 9.49 -32.28 28.50
CA GLY A 17 9.86 -33.65 28.91
C GLY A 17 9.31 -34.89 28.18
N ALA A 18 10.18 -35.62 27.47
CA ALA A 18 10.65 -36.98 27.87
C ALA A 18 11.68 -37.58 26.86
N VAL A 19 12.90 -37.75 27.38
CA VAL A 19 14.05 -38.63 27.05
C VAL A 19 13.93 -39.63 25.87
N VAL A 20 14.81 -39.46 24.86
CA VAL A 20 15.49 -40.57 24.14
C VAL A 20 16.96 -40.20 23.92
N ALA A 21 17.84 -41.15 24.19
CA ALA A 21 19.28 -41.03 24.26
C ALA A 21 20.00 -40.76 22.92
N GLY A 22 21.08 -39.97 22.98
CA GLY A 22 22.31 -40.22 22.24
C GLY A 22 22.38 -39.82 20.77
N GLY A 23 22.34 -38.53 20.47
CA GLY A 23 22.77 -38.01 19.16
C GLY A 23 23.14 -36.53 19.24
N LEU A 24 24.44 -36.21 19.12
CA LEU A 24 24.93 -34.83 18.93
C LEU A 24 24.44 -34.31 17.57
N MET A 25 23.22 -33.79 17.52
CA MET A 25 22.73 -32.97 16.42
C MET A 25 23.11 -31.53 16.75
N ALA A 26 23.97 -30.93 15.94
CA ALA A 26 24.22 -29.49 15.96
C ALA A 26 22.88 -28.77 15.72
N VAL A 27 22.34 -28.12 16.75
CA VAL A 27 21.15 -27.29 16.64
C VAL A 27 21.51 -26.10 15.75
N ALA A 28 21.14 -26.16 14.48
CA ALA A 28 21.21 -24.99 13.62
C ALA A 28 20.34 -23.88 14.26
N PRO A 29 20.81 -22.64 14.34
CA PRO A 29 19.99 -21.54 14.87
C PRO A 29 18.69 -21.50 14.07
N ALA A 30 17.56 -21.57 14.78
CA ALA A 30 16.26 -21.36 14.17
C ALA A 30 16.33 -20.03 13.40
N PRO A 31 15.85 -19.97 12.14
CA PRO A 31 15.81 -18.72 11.41
C PRO A 31 15.06 -17.71 12.29
N ALA A 32 15.73 -16.63 12.67
CA ALA A 32 15.09 -15.54 13.38
C ALA A 32 13.86 -15.15 12.54
N ALA A 33 12.68 -15.28 13.11
CA ALA A 33 11.47 -14.77 12.49
C ALA A 33 11.67 -13.26 12.32
N HIS A 34 12.06 -12.85 11.12
CA HIS A 34 12.20 -11.44 10.80
C HIS A 34 10.80 -10.84 10.98
N ALA A 35 10.62 -10.05 12.03
CA ALA A 35 9.45 -9.20 12.17
C ALA A 35 9.26 -8.47 10.83
N ALA A 36 8.06 -8.55 10.26
CA ALA A 36 7.75 -7.83 9.04
C ALA A 36 8.16 -6.36 9.25
N ALA A 37 8.85 -5.78 8.26
CA ALA A 37 9.26 -4.40 8.34
C ALA A 37 8.01 -3.53 8.61
N ALA A 38 8.12 -2.62 9.59
CA ALA A 38 7.03 -1.71 9.93
C ALA A 38 6.59 -0.92 8.70
N ASN A 39 5.29 -0.78 8.52
CA ASN A 39 4.71 0.01 7.45
C ASN A 39 4.81 1.50 7.81
N VAL A 40 5.74 2.20 7.16
CA VAL A 40 6.05 3.60 7.50
C VAL A 40 4.90 4.55 7.21
N GLU A 41 4.12 4.30 6.15
CA GLU A 41 2.93 5.08 5.83
C GLU A 41 1.88 4.97 6.94
N ALA A 42 1.66 3.76 7.47
CA ALA A 42 0.75 3.55 8.59
C ALA A 42 1.26 4.22 9.88
N GLU A 43 2.54 4.10 10.21
CA GLU A 43 3.09 4.70 11.43
C GLU A 43 3.03 6.23 11.42
N VAL A 44 3.28 6.83 10.25
CA VAL A 44 3.23 8.29 10.09
C VAL A 44 1.78 8.79 10.14
N ALA A 45 0.83 8.07 9.56
CA ALA A 45 -0.60 8.38 9.71
C ALA A 45 -1.08 8.26 11.16
N ALA A 46 -0.64 7.22 11.87
CA ALA A 46 -0.91 7.07 13.30
C ALA A 46 -0.30 8.22 14.12
N THR A 47 0.94 8.62 13.83
CA THR A 47 1.58 9.76 14.50
C THR A 47 0.81 11.06 14.28
N TRP A 48 0.28 11.29 13.07
CA TRP A 48 -0.59 12.43 12.82
C TRP A 48 -1.87 12.34 13.64
N LEU A 49 -2.56 11.20 13.64
CA LEU A 49 -3.77 11.01 14.45
C LEU A 49 -3.53 11.17 15.95
N ASP A 50 -2.39 10.72 16.47
CA ASP A 50 -2.00 10.95 17.87
C ASP A 50 -1.95 12.45 18.21
N SER A 51 -1.50 13.29 17.27
CA SER A 51 -1.51 14.75 17.45
C SER A 51 -2.92 15.36 17.46
N GLN A 52 -3.92 14.63 16.95
CA GLN A 52 -5.33 15.02 16.94
C GLN A 52 -6.09 14.53 18.18
N VAL A 53 -5.45 13.77 19.07
CA VAL A 53 -6.05 13.24 20.29
C VAL A 53 -6.05 14.33 21.37
N THR A 54 -7.25 14.72 21.81
CA THR A 54 -7.46 15.62 22.96
C THR A 54 -8.38 14.92 23.95
N GLY A 55 -7.97 14.81 25.22
CA GLY A 55 -8.73 14.07 26.23
C GLY A 55 -8.94 12.59 25.89
N GLY A 56 -7.96 11.97 25.21
CA GLY A 56 -8.05 10.58 24.75
C GLY A 56 -8.94 10.36 23.53
N LEU A 57 -9.56 11.41 22.97
CA LEU A 57 -10.43 11.32 21.81
C LEU A 57 -9.86 12.03 20.58
N VAL A 58 -9.88 11.38 19.42
CA VAL A 58 -9.59 11.98 18.12
C VAL A 58 -10.67 12.99 17.79
N GLY A 59 -10.32 14.29 17.72
CA GLY A 59 -11.28 15.35 17.41
C GLY A 59 -12.44 15.48 18.42
N GLY A 60 -12.32 14.88 19.60
CA GLY A 60 -13.41 14.79 20.58
C GLY A 60 -14.52 13.78 20.25
N ASP A 61 -14.34 12.92 19.24
CA ASP A 61 -15.36 11.96 18.81
C ASP A 61 -15.04 10.52 19.23
N VAL A 62 -15.98 9.88 19.94
CA VAL A 62 -15.84 8.50 20.42
C VAL A 62 -15.79 7.49 19.26
N GLY A 63 -16.60 7.69 18.22
CA GLY A 63 -16.69 6.76 17.08
C GLY A 63 -15.40 6.75 16.25
N ALA A 64 -14.87 7.93 15.94
CA ALA A 64 -13.61 8.14 15.25
C ALA A 64 -12.44 7.55 16.05
N THR A 65 -12.46 7.71 17.37
CA THR A 65 -11.44 7.16 18.26
C THR A 65 -11.44 5.64 18.27
N ILE A 66 -12.64 5.03 18.29
CA ILE A 66 -12.78 3.57 18.13
C ILE A 66 -12.21 3.12 16.77
N ASP A 67 -12.58 3.79 15.67
CA ASP A 67 -12.08 3.44 14.34
C ASP A 67 -10.55 3.56 14.25
N TYR A 68 -9.97 4.61 14.85
CA TYR A 68 -8.53 4.78 14.93
C TYR A 68 -7.86 3.62 15.69
N ALA A 69 -8.37 3.28 16.87
CA ALA A 69 -7.81 2.19 17.67
C ALA A 69 -7.87 0.83 16.97
N LEU A 70 -8.99 0.53 16.29
CA LEU A 70 -9.12 -0.69 15.50
C LEU A 70 -8.15 -0.70 14.30
N SER A 71 -7.94 0.44 13.66
CA SER A 71 -6.95 0.59 12.59
C SER A 71 -5.50 0.43 13.07
N LEU A 72 -5.17 0.88 14.28
CA LEU A 72 -3.87 0.63 14.91
C LEU A 72 -3.62 -0.88 15.10
N LEU A 73 -4.60 -1.58 15.66
CA LEU A 73 -4.55 -3.04 15.84
C LEU A 73 -4.43 -3.77 14.49
N ALA A 74 -5.18 -3.33 13.48
CA ALA A 74 -5.15 -3.93 12.16
C ALA A 74 -3.76 -3.80 11.50
N THR A 75 -3.16 -2.63 11.58
CA THR A 75 -1.83 -2.33 11.01
C THR A 75 -0.67 -2.83 11.88
N GLY A 76 -0.93 -3.13 13.15
CA GLY A 76 0.10 -3.50 14.12
C GLY A 76 0.99 -2.33 14.54
N THR A 77 0.50 -1.10 14.38
CA THR A 77 1.13 0.15 14.84
C THR A 77 0.64 0.53 16.24
N ASP A 78 -0.16 -0.31 16.88
CA ASP A 78 -0.58 -0.13 18.26
C ASP A 78 0.61 -0.20 19.24
N THR A 79 0.49 0.55 20.34
CA THR A 79 1.32 0.34 21.54
C THR A 79 0.41 0.29 22.77
N PRO A 80 0.81 -0.38 23.86
CA PRO A 80 0.01 -0.42 25.08
C PRO A 80 -0.34 0.98 25.62
N ALA A 81 0.58 1.95 25.50
CA ALA A 81 0.37 3.33 25.93
C ALA A 81 -0.67 4.05 25.04
N ARG A 82 -0.54 3.90 23.71
CA ARG A 82 -1.49 4.48 22.74
C ARG A 82 -2.90 3.92 22.96
N LEU A 83 -3.04 2.59 23.04
CA LEU A 83 -4.34 1.96 23.28
C LEU A 83 -4.95 2.32 24.63
N THR A 84 -4.13 2.49 25.68
CA THR A 84 -4.63 2.91 27.00
C THR A 84 -5.19 4.33 26.95
N THR A 85 -4.48 5.27 26.33
CA THR A 85 -4.95 6.66 26.17
C THR A 85 -6.28 6.73 25.42
N LEU A 86 -6.40 6.02 24.31
CA LEU A 86 -7.64 6.01 23.51
C LEU A 86 -8.80 5.34 24.27
N ARG A 87 -8.51 4.27 25.01
CA ARG A 87 -9.51 3.56 25.80
C ARG A 87 -10.04 4.40 26.95
N GLU A 88 -9.18 5.12 27.67
CA GLU A 88 -9.59 6.04 28.73
C GLU A 88 -10.50 7.15 28.19
N GLY A 89 -10.14 7.79 27.07
CA GLY A 89 -10.99 8.81 26.45
C GLY A 89 -12.33 8.26 25.97
N VAL A 90 -12.35 7.05 25.39
CA VAL A 90 -13.60 6.37 25.03
C VAL A 90 -14.42 6.05 26.27
N ASP A 91 -13.81 5.56 27.35
CA ASP A 91 -14.49 5.23 28.62
C ASP A 91 -15.22 6.45 29.21
N ASP A 92 -14.58 7.62 29.19
CA ASP A 92 -15.16 8.87 29.67
C ASP A 92 -16.41 9.32 28.85
N GLY A 93 -16.44 9.01 27.55
CA GLY A 93 -17.49 9.46 26.62
C GLY A 93 -18.54 8.41 26.26
N VAL A 94 -18.27 7.12 26.50
CA VAL A 94 -19.05 6.01 25.91
C VAL A 94 -20.49 5.98 26.42
N ALA A 95 -20.73 6.35 27.67
CA ALA A 95 -22.07 6.33 28.26
C ALA A 95 -23.06 7.25 27.51
N ALA A 96 -22.60 8.42 27.08
CA ALA A 96 -23.40 9.35 26.29
C ALA A 96 -23.49 8.95 24.81
N TRP A 97 -22.41 8.38 24.27
CA TRP A 97 -22.31 8.04 22.85
C TRP A 97 -23.08 6.76 22.49
N ALA A 98 -23.05 5.73 23.36
CA ALA A 98 -23.62 4.39 23.14
C ALA A 98 -25.15 4.33 23.30
N ASN A 99 -25.85 5.26 22.65
CA ASN A 99 -27.30 5.45 22.72
C ASN A 99 -28.13 4.55 21.78
N SER A 100 -27.50 3.58 21.12
CA SER A 100 -28.15 2.54 20.31
C SER A 100 -27.41 1.22 20.44
N ASP A 101 -28.08 0.09 20.18
CA ASP A 101 -27.47 -1.23 20.40
C ASP A 101 -26.32 -1.51 19.45
N GLY A 102 -26.36 -1.00 18.22
CA GLY A 102 -25.22 -1.05 17.29
C GLY A 102 -23.98 -0.29 17.81
N ARG A 103 -24.17 0.87 18.46
CA ARG A 103 -23.07 1.61 19.08
C ARG A 103 -22.53 0.90 20.32
N LYS A 104 -23.41 0.32 21.15
CA LYS A 104 -23.00 -0.51 22.30
C LYS A 104 -22.17 -1.70 21.83
N ALA A 105 -22.60 -2.39 20.77
CA ALA A 105 -21.86 -3.50 20.18
C ALA A 105 -20.49 -3.06 19.64
N LYS A 106 -20.42 -1.93 18.91
CA LYS A 106 -19.14 -1.37 18.42
C LYS A 106 -18.19 -1.05 19.58
N ALA A 107 -18.68 -0.41 20.64
CA ALA A 107 -17.87 -0.13 21.81
C ALA A 107 -17.46 -1.40 22.55
N ALA A 108 -18.36 -2.38 22.73
CA ALA A 108 -18.03 -3.67 23.34
C ALA A 108 -16.89 -4.37 22.59
N TYR A 109 -16.97 -4.44 21.25
CA TYR A 109 -15.90 -4.99 20.43
C TYR A 109 -14.59 -4.23 20.63
N PHE A 110 -14.62 -2.89 20.61
CA PHE A 110 -13.43 -2.06 20.85
C PHE A 110 -12.77 -2.37 22.18
N PHE A 111 -13.52 -2.37 23.29
CA PHE A 111 -12.96 -2.64 24.61
C PHE A 111 -12.29 -4.01 24.65
N VAL A 112 -12.94 -5.06 24.15
CA VAL A 112 -12.32 -6.40 24.10
C VAL A 112 -11.07 -6.41 23.22
N ALA A 113 -11.15 -5.86 22.00
CA ALA A 113 -10.04 -5.86 21.05
C ALA A 113 -8.83 -5.04 21.54
N ALA A 114 -9.07 -3.97 22.28
CA ALA A 114 -8.05 -3.10 22.88
C ALA A 114 -7.61 -3.54 24.28
N GLY A 115 -8.03 -4.74 24.74
CA GLY A 115 -7.63 -5.32 26.03
C GLY A 115 -8.24 -4.65 27.28
N GLY A 116 -9.37 -3.97 27.12
CA GLY A 116 -10.20 -3.38 28.17
C GLY A 116 -11.34 -4.29 28.64
N ASP A 117 -12.15 -3.76 29.56
CA ASP A 117 -13.30 -4.45 30.14
C ASP A 117 -14.61 -3.90 29.58
N ALA A 118 -15.28 -4.68 28.73
CA ALA A 118 -16.57 -4.32 28.16
C ALA A 118 -17.75 -4.46 29.14
N SER A 119 -17.56 -5.04 30.33
CA SER A 119 -18.62 -5.21 31.34
C SER A 119 -18.76 -4.00 32.29
N ASN A 120 -17.82 -3.07 32.22
CA ASN A 120 -17.82 -1.85 33.05
C ASN A 120 -17.19 -0.66 32.29
N ALA A 121 -17.60 -0.46 31.04
CA ALA A 121 -17.11 0.61 30.19
C ALA A 121 -17.97 1.87 30.36
N GLY A 122 -17.40 2.96 30.88
CA GLY A 122 -18.15 4.17 31.22
C GLY A 122 -19.31 3.93 32.19
N GLY A 123 -19.18 2.91 33.05
CA GLY A 123 -20.25 2.44 33.95
C GLY A 123 -21.37 1.63 33.27
N LEU A 124 -21.19 1.24 32.00
CA LEU A 124 -22.12 0.38 31.27
C LEU A 124 -21.59 -1.05 31.16
N ASP A 125 -22.50 -2.02 31.27
CA ASP A 125 -22.25 -3.40 30.86
C ASP A 125 -22.57 -3.55 29.36
N LEU A 126 -21.63 -3.14 28.51
CA LEU A 126 -21.77 -3.22 27.06
C LEU A 126 -21.78 -4.67 26.57
N ALA A 127 -21.03 -5.55 27.24
CA ALA A 127 -21.00 -6.97 26.92
C ALA A 127 -22.38 -7.62 27.08
N GLN A 128 -23.04 -7.42 28.23
CA GLN A 128 -24.38 -7.94 28.47
C GLN A 128 -25.43 -7.22 27.62
N SER A 129 -25.31 -5.89 27.46
CA SER A 129 -26.21 -5.13 26.59
C SER A 129 -26.20 -5.64 25.15
N THR A 130 -25.02 -5.97 24.62
CA THR A 130 -24.90 -6.52 23.25
C THR A 130 -25.53 -7.90 23.13
N LYS A 131 -25.35 -8.77 24.14
CA LYS A 131 -26.00 -10.09 24.17
C LYS A 131 -27.52 -9.98 24.21
N ASN A 132 -28.04 -9.13 25.09
CA ASN A 132 -29.48 -8.93 25.26
C ASN A 132 -30.15 -8.29 24.04
N ALA A 133 -29.40 -7.52 23.25
CA ALA A 133 -29.93 -6.88 22.06
C ALA A 133 -30.05 -7.83 20.87
N VAL A 134 -29.41 -9.00 20.89
CA VAL A 134 -29.52 -9.99 19.82
C VAL A 134 -30.67 -10.94 20.12
N ASP A 135 -31.63 -11.01 19.21
CA ASP A 135 -32.77 -11.91 19.33
C ASP A 135 -32.31 -13.38 19.26
N ASP A 136 -32.77 -14.17 20.23
CA ASP A 136 -32.32 -15.55 20.41
C ASP A 136 -32.78 -16.50 19.31
N GLU A 137 -33.88 -16.17 18.61
CA GLU A 137 -34.48 -17.02 17.58
C GLU A 137 -33.89 -16.70 16.21
N THR A 138 -33.79 -15.42 15.87
CA THR A 138 -33.38 -14.91 14.56
C THR A 138 -31.89 -14.59 14.48
N GLY A 139 -31.26 -14.21 15.60
CA GLY A 139 -29.90 -13.70 15.63
C GLY A 139 -29.77 -12.24 15.19
N GLU A 140 -30.87 -11.53 14.94
CA GLU A 140 -30.86 -10.12 14.56
C GLU A 140 -30.68 -9.22 15.79
N ILE A 141 -29.87 -8.17 15.66
CA ILE A 141 -29.77 -7.14 16.70
C ILE A 141 -30.97 -6.18 16.61
N ASP A 142 -31.59 -5.89 17.74
CA ASP A 142 -32.79 -5.06 17.85
C ASP A 142 -32.58 -3.66 17.24
N GLY A 143 -33.60 -3.19 16.52
CA GLY A 143 -33.63 -1.89 15.83
C GLY A 143 -32.47 -1.63 14.86
N GLY A 144 -31.71 -2.68 14.48
CA GLY A 144 -30.39 -2.55 13.88
C GLY A 144 -30.37 -2.39 12.36
N SER A 145 -29.38 -1.65 11.87
CA SER A 145 -28.96 -1.70 10.46
C SER A 145 -28.00 -2.86 10.23
N VAL A 146 -27.63 -3.14 8.98
CA VAL A 146 -26.49 -4.04 8.66
C VAL A 146 -25.24 -3.64 9.45
N TYR A 147 -24.98 -2.35 9.60
CA TYR A 147 -23.85 -1.86 10.38
C TYR A 147 -23.94 -2.28 11.86
N SER A 148 -25.12 -2.19 12.48
CA SER A 148 -25.34 -2.69 13.84
C SER A 148 -25.09 -4.20 13.92
N GLN A 149 -25.59 -4.95 12.94
CA GLN A 149 -25.44 -6.40 12.88
C GLN A 149 -23.97 -6.82 12.76
N VAL A 150 -23.17 -6.12 11.94
CA VAL A 150 -21.72 -6.33 11.84
C VAL A 150 -21.04 -6.25 13.21
N TRP A 151 -21.31 -5.18 13.96
CA TRP A 151 -20.69 -5.00 15.27
C TRP A 151 -21.18 -6.01 16.30
N ALA A 152 -22.44 -6.44 16.21
CA ALA A 152 -22.96 -7.53 17.04
C ALA A 152 -22.15 -8.82 16.81
N VAL A 153 -21.93 -9.20 15.54
CA VAL A 153 -21.11 -10.37 15.18
C VAL A 153 -19.71 -10.26 15.74
N LEU A 154 -19.03 -9.13 15.50
CA LEU A 154 -17.65 -8.90 15.96
C LEU A 154 -17.54 -8.93 17.49
N ALA A 155 -18.44 -8.24 18.19
CA ALA A 155 -18.43 -8.17 19.65
C ALA A 155 -18.72 -9.53 20.29
N LEU A 156 -19.76 -10.24 19.82
CA LEU A 156 -20.13 -11.54 20.36
C LEU A 156 -19.03 -12.59 20.14
N ASP A 157 -18.38 -12.58 18.97
CA ASP A 157 -17.22 -13.45 18.69
C ASP A 157 -16.05 -13.14 19.63
N ALA A 158 -15.69 -11.85 19.78
CA ALA A 158 -14.62 -11.42 20.67
C ALA A 158 -14.91 -11.77 22.15
N LEU A 159 -16.18 -11.75 22.56
CA LEU A 159 -16.66 -12.15 23.89
C LEU A 159 -16.75 -13.67 24.08
N GLY A 160 -16.54 -14.48 23.03
CA GLY A 160 -16.69 -15.93 23.07
C GLY A 160 -18.15 -16.38 23.29
N SER A 161 -19.12 -15.58 22.85
CA SER A 161 -20.55 -15.83 23.02
C SER A 161 -21.07 -16.90 22.04
N ALA A 162 -22.00 -17.75 22.47
CA ALA A 162 -22.60 -18.76 21.61
C ALA A 162 -23.48 -18.14 20.49
N GLU A 163 -24.00 -16.95 20.76
CA GLU A 163 -24.85 -16.13 19.91
C GLU A 163 -24.11 -15.58 18.69
N ALA A 164 -22.76 -15.56 18.70
CA ALA A 164 -21.95 -15.08 17.57
C ALA A 164 -22.29 -15.81 16.26
N SER A 165 -22.53 -17.14 16.34
CA SER A 165 -22.89 -17.96 15.19
C SER A 165 -24.29 -17.65 14.64
N LYS A 166 -25.25 -17.32 15.52
CA LYS A 166 -26.60 -16.89 15.14
C LYS A 166 -26.55 -15.51 14.49
N ALA A 167 -25.86 -14.56 15.11
CA ALA A 167 -25.68 -13.22 14.57
C ALA A 167 -25.00 -13.23 13.20
N ALA A 168 -23.99 -14.09 13.01
CA ALA A 168 -23.34 -14.24 11.70
C ALA A 168 -24.25 -14.89 10.65
N SER A 169 -25.14 -15.79 11.09
CA SER A 169 -26.16 -16.39 10.21
C SER A 169 -27.20 -15.36 9.78
N ALA A 170 -27.67 -14.51 10.68
CA ALA A 170 -28.55 -13.38 10.36
C ALA A 170 -27.89 -12.39 9.40
N LEU A 171 -26.63 -12.01 9.65
CA LEU A 171 -25.86 -11.18 8.74
C LEU A 171 -25.73 -11.82 7.35
N THR A 172 -25.46 -13.12 7.29
CA THR A 172 -25.39 -13.87 6.02
C THR A 172 -26.74 -13.90 5.30
N ALA A 173 -27.84 -14.08 6.03
CA ALA A 173 -29.19 -14.14 5.47
C ALA A 173 -29.67 -12.79 4.91
N SER A 174 -29.21 -11.68 5.49
CA SER A 174 -29.52 -10.32 5.01
C SER A 174 -28.76 -9.92 3.73
N GLN A 175 -27.85 -10.75 3.21
CA GLN A 175 -27.11 -10.43 1.99
C GLN A 175 -28.07 -10.32 0.79
N CYS A 176 -27.98 -9.21 0.06
CA CYS A 176 -28.76 -9.00 -1.15
C CYS A 176 -28.34 -9.96 -2.27
N ALA A 177 -29.22 -10.20 -3.25
CA ALA A 177 -28.97 -11.15 -4.34
C ALA A 177 -27.68 -10.88 -5.13
N GLY A 178 -27.27 -9.60 -5.24
CA GLY A 178 -26.03 -9.18 -5.90
C GLY A 178 -24.75 -9.42 -5.11
N GLY A 179 -24.83 -9.99 -3.91
CA GLY A 179 -23.66 -10.27 -3.07
C GLY A 179 -23.21 -9.11 -2.18
N PHE A 180 -23.94 -8.00 -2.17
CA PHE A 180 -23.67 -6.83 -1.34
C PHE A 180 -24.64 -6.75 -0.17
N TRP A 181 -24.35 -5.85 0.77
CA TRP A 181 -25.31 -5.37 1.76
C TRP A 181 -25.64 -3.91 1.50
N SER A 182 -26.79 -3.48 2.01
CA SER A 182 -27.31 -2.12 1.90
C SER A 182 -28.45 -1.94 2.90
N PHE A 183 -29.06 -0.77 2.94
CA PHE A 183 -30.25 -0.54 3.76
C PHE A 183 -31.49 -1.31 3.28
N ASP A 184 -31.72 -1.39 1.96
CA ASP A 184 -32.99 -1.90 1.37
C ASP A 184 -32.81 -2.83 0.16
N CYS A 185 -31.57 -3.23 -0.16
CA CYS A 185 -31.20 -3.96 -1.37
C CYS A 185 -31.43 -3.23 -2.71
N ALA A 186 -31.89 -1.98 -2.69
CA ALA A 186 -32.02 -1.14 -3.88
C ALA A 186 -30.71 -0.38 -4.18
N PHE A 187 -29.98 0.02 -3.15
CA PHE A 187 -28.75 0.82 -3.26
C PHE A 187 -27.53 0.09 -2.69
N PRO A 188 -26.74 -0.60 -3.52
CA PRO A 188 -25.55 -1.32 -3.06
C PRO A 188 -24.57 -0.43 -2.30
N ASP A 189 -24.13 -0.87 -1.11
CA ASP A 189 -23.25 -0.08 -0.22
C ASP A 189 -21.91 -0.80 -0.03
N VAL A 190 -20.81 -0.11 -0.34
CA VAL A 190 -19.46 -0.66 -0.27
C VAL A 190 -18.99 -0.80 1.17
N ASP A 191 -19.29 0.15 2.03
CA ASP A 191 -18.88 0.17 3.43
C ASP A 191 -19.57 -0.96 4.21
N TYR A 192 -20.90 -1.11 4.09
CA TYR A 192 -21.65 -2.22 4.67
C TYR A 192 -21.13 -3.55 4.17
N THR A 193 -20.85 -3.66 2.88
CA THR A 193 -20.32 -4.91 2.31
C THR A 193 -18.92 -5.23 2.85
N ALA A 194 -18.04 -4.23 2.97
CA ALA A 194 -16.69 -4.40 3.48
C ALA A 194 -16.69 -4.81 4.96
N TYR A 195 -17.47 -4.12 5.79
CA TYR A 195 -17.62 -4.46 7.21
C TYR A 195 -18.24 -5.84 7.40
N SER A 196 -19.23 -6.24 6.59
CA SER A 196 -19.78 -7.59 6.61
C SER A 196 -18.74 -8.66 6.28
N VAL A 197 -17.85 -8.42 5.31
CA VAL A 197 -16.73 -9.33 5.03
C VAL A 197 -15.80 -9.43 6.23
N ILE A 198 -15.46 -8.32 6.89
CA ILE A 198 -14.60 -8.33 8.09
C ILE A 198 -15.24 -9.14 9.22
N ALA A 199 -16.52 -8.90 9.51
CA ALA A 199 -17.27 -9.60 10.56
C ALA A 199 -17.40 -11.10 10.29
N LEU A 200 -17.83 -11.49 9.09
CA LEU A 200 -18.01 -12.90 8.72
C LEU A 200 -16.68 -13.68 8.66
N ARG A 201 -15.55 -12.99 8.54
CA ARG A 201 -14.20 -13.59 8.58
C ARG A 201 -13.62 -13.69 9.98
N ALA A 202 -14.22 -13.04 10.98
CA ALA A 202 -13.83 -13.19 12.38
C ALA A 202 -14.36 -14.51 12.98
N VAL A 203 -15.57 -14.91 12.59
CA VAL A 203 -16.23 -16.12 13.10
C VAL A 203 -15.80 -17.41 12.39
N ASP A 204 -16.11 -18.55 13.01
CA ASP A 204 -15.92 -19.87 12.40
C ASP A 204 -16.63 -19.99 11.04
N SER A 205 -15.86 -20.45 10.05
CA SER A 205 -16.35 -20.55 8.66
C SER A 205 -17.35 -21.68 8.49
N THR A 206 -18.50 -21.38 7.89
CA THR A 206 -19.47 -22.36 7.40
C THR A 206 -19.52 -22.29 5.87
N PRO A 207 -20.12 -23.30 5.18
CA PRO A 207 -20.32 -23.20 3.73
C PRO A 207 -21.12 -21.96 3.32
N SER A 208 -22.12 -21.56 4.11
CA SER A 208 -22.96 -20.38 3.83
C SER A 208 -22.17 -19.08 3.98
N THR A 209 -21.46 -18.90 5.11
CA THR A 209 -20.65 -17.68 5.33
C THR A 209 -19.52 -17.57 4.30
N THR A 210 -18.89 -18.70 3.93
CA THR A 210 -17.87 -18.74 2.88
C THR A 210 -18.43 -18.32 1.52
N ALA A 211 -19.61 -18.83 1.15
CA ALA A 211 -20.27 -18.46 -0.11
C ALA A 211 -20.67 -16.98 -0.11
N SER A 212 -21.17 -16.48 1.01
CA SER A 212 -21.55 -15.07 1.18
C SER A 212 -20.35 -14.13 1.06
N VAL A 213 -19.25 -14.41 1.75
CA VAL A 213 -17.99 -13.65 1.61
C VAL A 213 -17.47 -13.67 0.18
N SER A 214 -17.53 -14.82 -0.50
CA SER A 214 -17.07 -14.93 -1.90
C SER A 214 -17.85 -14.00 -2.84
N LYS A 215 -19.18 -13.92 -2.69
CA LYS A 215 -20.02 -13.00 -3.45
C LYS A 215 -19.72 -11.53 -3.12
N ALA A 216 -19.51 -11.22 -1.85
CA ALA A 216 -19.17 -9.89 -1.37
C ALA A 216 -17.82 -9.40 -1.91
N VAL A 217 -16.81 -10.26 -1.88
CA VAL A 217 -15.51 -10.00 -2.48
C VAL A 217 -15.63 -9.75 -3.98
N ALA A 218 -16.43 -10.55 -4.69
CA ALA A 218 -16.67 -10.34 -6.11
C ALA A 218 -17.31 -8.96 -6.36
N TYR A 219 -18.33 -8.59 -5.57
CA TYR A 219 -18.94 -7.26 -5.62
C TYR A 219 -17.93 -6.13 -5.37
N LEU A 220 -17.16 -6.18 -4.27
CA LEU A 220 -16.17 -5.14 -3.95
C LEU A 220 -15.14 -4.95 -5.08
N LYS A 221 -14.72 -6.04 -5.73
CA LYS A 221 -13.81 -5.99 -6.88
C LYS A 221 -14.44 -5.36 -8.12
N THR A 222 -15.77 -5.41 -8.28
CA THR A 222 -16.46 -4.67 -9.36
C THR A 222 -16.54 -3.17 -9.09
N LYS A 223 -16.49 -2.77 -7.82
CA LYS A 223 -16.54 -1.38 -7.37
C LYS A 223 -15.17 -0.71 -7.31
N GLN A 224 -14.09 -1.50 -7.21
CA GLN A 224 -12.73 -0.98 -7.24
C GLN A 224 -12.38 -0.37 -8.61
N ALA A 225 -12.13 0.94 -8.61
CA ALA A 225 -11.65 1.68 -9.76
C ALA A 225 -10.25 1.20 -10.20
N ALA A 226 -9.85 1.55 -11.42
CA ALA A 226 -8.59 1.11 -12.01
C ALA A 226 -7.35 1.56 -11.21
N ASP A 227 -7.46 2.69 -10.51
CA ASP A 227 -6.43 3.29 -9.66
C ASP A 227 -6.48 2.79 -8.20
N GLY A 228 -7.42 1.90 -7.87
CA GLY A 228 -7.58 1.27 -6.56
C GLY A 228 -8.64 1.89 -5.65
N GLY A 229 -9.27 2.99 -6.07
CA GLY A 229 -10.27 3.71 -5.28
C GLY A 229 -11.57 2.95 -5.17
N LEU A 230 -12.28 3.16 -4.06
CA LEU A 230 -13.64 2.71 -3.87
C LEU A 230 -14.50 3.85 -3.33
N GLY A 231 -15.71 3.92 -3.86
CA GLY A 231 -16.87 4.63 -3.35
C GLY A 231 -18.12 3.86 -3.77
N ASP A 232 -19.28 4.34 -3.38
CA ASP A 232 -20.58 3.82 -3.82
C ASP A 232 -20.80 4.25 -5.26
N SER A 233 -20.16 3.51 -6.17
CA SER A 233 -20.19 3.77 -7.60
C SER A 233 -21.57 3.39 -8.14
N GLY A 234 -22.40 4.41 -8.31
CA GLY A 234 -23.64 4.44 -9.07
C GLY A 234 -23.60 5.51 -10.16
N ASP A 235 -24.73 5.72 -10.83
CA ASP A 235 -24.93 6.97 -11.58
C ASP A 235 -24.75 8.16 -10.62
N LYS A 236 -24.14 9.26 -11.08
CA LYS A 236 -24.06 10.50 -10.28
C LYS A 236 -25.45 11.06 -9.92
N SER A 237 -26.50 10.58 -10.59
CA SER A 237 -27.89 10.87 -10.25
C SER A 237 -28.43 10.08 -9.04
N ASP A 238 -27.70 9.07 -8.55
CA ASP A 238 -28.04 8.33 -7.33
C ASP A 238 -27.89 9.25 -6.12
N PRO A 239 -28.94 9.41 -5.27
CA PRO A 239 -28.86 10.24 -4.07
C PRO A 239 -27.81 9.77 -3.05
N TYR A 240 -27.33 8.54 -3.16
CA TYR A 240 -26.29 7.96 -2.32
C TYR A 240 -24.93 7.85 -3.02
N TYR A 241 -24.77 8.46 -4.21
CA TYR A 241 -23.49 8.48 -4.91
C TYR A 241 -22.39 9.08 -4.03
N THR A 242 -21.34 8.29 -3.77
CA THR A 242 -20.11 8.78 -3.16
C THR A 242 -18.95 8.59 -4.15
N PRO A 243 -18.15 9.64 -4.43
CA PRO A 243 -16.94 9.46 -5.21
C PRO A 243 -15.95 8.57 -4.43
N ASP A 244 -14.94 8.07 -5.14
CA ASP A 244 -13.84 7.36 -4.50
C ASP A 244 -13.27 8.20 -3.36
N ASN A 245 -13.24 7.60 -2.17
CA ASN A 245 -12.83 8.29 -0.97
C ASN A 245 -12.01 7.36 -0.05
N SER A 246 -11.21 7.95 0.84
CA SER A 246 -10.28 7.20 1.69
C SER A 246 -10.96 6.31 2.71
N ASN A 247 -12.14 6.69 3.22
CA ASN A 247 -12.87 5.94 4.24
C ASN A 247 -13.29 4.59 3.66
N THR A 248 -14.09 4.65 2.59
CA THR A 248 -14.61 3.50 1.88
C THR A 248 -13.47 2.66 1.27
N THR A 249 -12.47 3.32 0.66
CA THR A 249 -11.28 2.63 0.11
C THR A 249 -10.49 1.91 1.20
N GLY A 250 -10.38 2.52 2.37
CA GLY A 250 -9.74 2.01 3.57
C GLY A 250 -10.32 0.70 4.05
N VAL A 251 -11.61 0.74 4.42
CA VAL A 251 -12.31 -0.43 4.96
C VAL A 251 -12.47 -1.52 3.90
N ALA A 252 -12.74 -1.18 2.65
CA ALA A 252 -12.83 -2.17 1.58
C ALA A 252 -11.47 -2.80 1.28
N GLY A 253 -10.38 -2.03 1.29
CA GLY A 253 -9.02 -2.54 1.19
C GLY A 253 -8.68 -3.51 2.32
N TRP A 254 -9.09 -3.18 3.56
CA TRP A 254 -8.95 -4.07 4.71
C TRP A 254 -9.75 -5.36 4.54
N ALA A 255 -11.03 -5.27 4.17
CA ALA A 255 -11.90 -6.40 3.92
C ALA A 255 -11.35 -7.35 2.85
N LEU A 256 -10.93 -6.81 1.70
CA LEU A 256 -10.29 -7.56 0.62
C LEU A 256 -9.04 -8.30 1.12
N GLY A 257 -8.22 -7.62 1.92
CA GLY A 257 -7.02 -8.20 2.49
C GLY A 257 -7.28 -9.32 3.50
N VAL A 258 -8.29 -9.18 4.38
CA VAL A 258 -8.74 -10.22 5.32
C VAL A 258 -9.33 -11.43 4.58
N ALA A 259 -9.97 -11.20 3.45
CA ALA A 259 -10.47 -12.25 2.56
C ALA A 259 -9.37 -12.92 1.71
N GLY A 260 -8.13 -12.43 1.74
CA GLY A 260 -6.99 -12.99 1.00
C GLY A 260 -6.78 -12.41 -0.41
N GLU A 261 -7.56 -11.41 -0.82
CA GLU A 261 -7.43 -10.71 -2.12
C GLU A 261 -6.30 -9.66 -2.10
N THR A 262 -5.08 -10.13 -1.82
CA THR A 262 -3.89 -9.29 -1.57
C THR A 262 -3.58 -8.30 -2.69
N ALA A 263 -3.78 -8.67 -3.95
CA ALA A 263 -3.54 -7.77 -5.09
C ALA A 263 -4.57 -6.62 -5.15
N ALA A 264 -5.83 -6.88 -4.82
CA ALA A 264 -6.86 -5.84 -4.78
C ALA A 264 -6.67 -4.95 -3.54
N ALA A 265 -6.36 -5.54 -2.38
CA ALA A 265 -6.03 -4.80 -1.17
C ALA A 265 -4.81 -3.88 -1.36
N ALA A 266 -3.76 -4.35 -2.05
CA ALA A 266 -2.58 -3.54 -2.33
C ALA A 266 -2.86 -2.33 -3.24
N LYS A 267 -3.84 -2.43 -4.15
CA LYS A 267 -4.29 -1.28 -4.96
C LYS A 267 -5.00 -0.25 -4.10
N SER A 268 -5.92 -0.66 -3.24
CA SER A 268 -6.58 0.25 -2.28
C SER A 268 -5.56 0.90 -1.35
N ALA A 269 -4.59 0.15 -0.83
CA ALA A 269 -3.52 0.69 -0.01
C ALA A 269 -2.67 1.73 -0.76
N ALA A 270 -2.36 1.50 -2.04
CA ALA A 270 -1.65 2.48 -2.87
C ALA A 270 -2.51 3.74 -3.13
N TRP A 271 -3.82 3.59 -3.31
CA TRP A 271 -4.77 4.70 -3.39
C TRP A 271 -4.80 5.52 -2.09
N ILE A 272 -4.78 4.89 -0.92
CA ILE A 272 -4.75 5.60 0.36
C ILE A 272 -3.40 6.31 0.55
N ALA A 273 -2.28 5.63 0.26
CA ALA A 273 -0.95 6.19 0.41
C ALA A 273 -0.71 7.42 -0.48
N ARG A 274 -1.34 7.51 -1.67
CA ARG A 274 -1.25 8.73 -2.51
C ARG A 274 -2.04 9.92 -1.95
N HIS A 275 -3.03 9.66 -1.10
CA HIS A 275 -3.81 10.67 -0.39
C HIS A 275 -3.20 11.05 0.96
N GLN A 276 -2.00 10.55 1.28
CA GLN A 276 -1.27 10.94 2.47
C GLN A 276 -0.47 12.23 2.23
N VAL A 277 -0.51 13.14 3.20
CA VAL A 277 0.36 14.31 3.24
C VAL A 277 1.79 13.85 3.58
N VAL A 278 2.70 13.98 2.62
CA VAL A 278 4.10 13.59 2.78
C VAL A 278 5.00 14.82 2.83
N ALA A 279 5.63 15.06 3.98
CA ALA A 279 6.75 15.97 4.12
C ALA A 279 8.01 15.29 3.55
N LEU A 280 8.66 15.92 2.56
CA LEU A 280 9.84 15.36 1.90
C LEU A 280 11.09 16.18 2.20
N PRO A 281 12.06 15.63 2.95
CA PRO A 281 13.31 16.31 3.23
C PRO A 281 14.03 16.76 1.95
N GLY A 282 14.48 18.03 1.93
CA GLY A 282 15.28 18.60 0.85
C GLY A 282 14.50 19.13 -0.35
N CYS A 283 13.16 19.05 -0.36
CA CYS A 283 12.32 19.56 -1.46
C CYS A 283 11.70 20.94 -1.25
N GLY A 284 12.16 21.67 -0.22
CA GLY A 284 11.46 22.85 0.28
C GLY A 284 10.21 22.45 1.07
N ALA A 285 9.90 23.21 2.11
CA ALA A 285 8.69 23.03 2.88
C ALA A 285 7.50 23.63 2.12
N ARG A 286 6.39 22.90 2.09
CA ARG A 286 5.05 23.44 1.79
C ARG A 286 4.33 23.67 3.11
N GLY A 287 3.38 24.62 3.17
CA GLY A 287 2.57 24.83 4.37
C GLY A 287 1.92 23.53 4.86
N ILE A 288 1.32 22.79 3.92
CA ILE A 288 0.64 21.53 4.23
C ILE A 288 1.57 20.44 4.77
N ASP A 289 2.90 20.57 4.62
CA ASP A 289 3.84 19.57 5.15
C ASP A 289 3.83 19.56 6.71
N ALA A 290 3.22 20.55 7.38
CA ALA A 290 2.94 20.51 8.82
C ALA A 290 1.93 19.40 9.20
N GLU A 291 1.05 19.02 8.28
CA GLU A 291 0.04 17.97 8.45
C GLU A 291 0.57 16.60 8.03
N HIS A 292 1.88 16.38 8.19
CA HIS A 292 2.54 15.16 7.75
C HIS A 292 1.88 13.91 8.34
N GLY A 293 1.34 13.06 7.46
CA GLY A 293 0.67 11.82 7.82
C GLY A 293 -0.84 11.85 7.68
N ALA A 294 -1.46 13.03 7.62
CA ALA A 294 -2.89 13.18 7.40
C ALA A 294 -3.32 12.50 6.08
N LEU A 295 -4.46 11.79 6.10
CA LEU A 295 -5.06 11.17 4.93
C LEU A 295 -6.25 12.00 4.46
N ALA A 296 -6.17 12.51 3.23
CA ALA A 296 -7.24 13.27 2.61
C ALA A 296 -8.42 12.35 2.28
N TYR A 297 -9.64 12.87 2.49
CA TYR A 297 -10.87 12.15 2.11
C TYR A 297 -10.91 11.81 0.62
N SER A 298 -10.47 12.71 -0.25
CA SER A 298 -10.52 12.56 -1.70
C SER A 298 -9.42 13.37 -2.40
N ASP A 299 -9.26 13.17 -3.72
CA ASP A 299 -8.33 13.96 -4.54
C ASP A 299 -8.66 15.47 -4.47
N ALA A 300 -9.95 15.82 -4.37
CA ALA A 300 -10.39 17.20 -4.21
C ALA A 300 -9.95 17.80 -2.86
N SER A 301 -10.11 17.03 -1.77
CA SER A 301 -9.72 17.45 -0.42
C SER A 301 -8.19 17.65 -0.32
N MET A 302 -7.41 16.74 -0.91
CA MET A 302 -5.95 16.86 -0.98
C MET A 302 -5.55 18.12 -1.78
N LYS A 303 -6.19 18.35 -2.93
CA LYS A 303 -5.91 19.53 -3.75
C LYS A 303 -6.21 20.83 -3.00
N GLU A 304 -7.36 20.91 -2.35
CA GLU A 304 -7.76 22.10 -1.58
C GLU A 304 -6.75 22.41 -0.47
N ALA A 305 -6.36 21.41 0.32
CA ALA A 305 -5.39 21.59 1.39
C ALA A 305 -3.97 21.93 0.88
N VAL A 306 -3.55 21.38 -0.26
CA VAL A 306 -2.28 21.75 -0.91
C VAL A 306 -2.30 23.19 -1.41
N ASP A 307 -3.40 23.63 -2.01
CA ASP A 307 -3.56 24.99 -2.54
C ASP A 307 -3.63 26.02 -1.40
N ALA A 308 -4.33 25.69 -0.30
CA ALA A 308 -4.40 26.52 0.90
C ALA A 308 -3.10 26.50 1.72
N GLY A 309 -2.35 25.40 1.65
CA GLY A 309 -1.16 25.18 2.47
C GLY A 309 -1.48 24.76 3.91
N GLU A 310 -2.71 24.33 4.20
CA GLU A 310 -3.15 23.85 5.52
C GLU A 310 -4.43 23.01 5.39
N ILE A 311 -4.77 22.26 6.45
CA ILE A 311 -6.12 21.68 6.60
C ILE A 311 -6.99 22.72 7.29
N ALA A 312 -8.08 23.13 6.65
CA ALA A 312 -8.98 24.11 7.23
C ALA A 312 -9.61 23.60 8.54
N PRO A 313 -9.77 24.46 9.57
CA PRO A 313 -10.34 24.05 10.86
C PRO A 313 -11.83 23.69 10.78
N GLY A 314 -12.39 23.20 11.89
CA GLY A 314 -13.81 22.90 12.00
C GLY A 314 -14.21 21.63 11.25
N PRO A 315 -15.32 21.62 10.48
CA PRO A 315 -15.81 20.41 9.82
C PRO A 315 -14.81 19.76 8.85
N ILE A 316 -13.93 20.57 8.22
CA ILE A 316 -12.92 20.05 7.30
C ILE A 316 -11.86 19.27 8.07
N ALA A 317 -11.30 19.81 9.15
CA ALA A 317 -10.41 19.06 10.03
C ALA A 317 -11.06 17.75 10.55
N GLY A 318 -12.35 17.79 10.94
CA GLY A 318 -13.10 16.60 11.33
C GLY A 318 -13.20 15.55 10.22
N GLN A 319 -13.37 15.96 8.97
CA GLN A 319 -13.35 15.06 7.83
C GLN A 319 -11.99 14.36 7.67
N TRP A 320 -10.87 15.09 7.79
CA TRP A 320 -9.52 14.52 7.70
C TRP A 320 -9.22 13.55 8.85
N GLN A 321 -9.70 13.86 10.06
CA GLN A 321 -9.58 12.99 11.23
C GLN A 321 -10.32 11.67 11.02
N LEU A 322 -11.60 11.73 10.63
CA LEU A 322 -12.42 10.54 10.33
C LEU A 322 -11.83 9.72 9.19
N ALA A 323 -11.42 10.40 8.11
CA ALA A 323 -10.79 9.78 6.97
C ALA A 323 -9.52 9.03 7.34
N SER A 324 -8.65 9.67 8.12
CA SER A 324 -7.41 9.04 8.56
C SER A 324 -7.66 7.85 9.48
N ALA A 325 -8.59 7.98 10.44
CA ALA A 325 -8.93 6.93 11.39
C ALA A 325 -9.43 5.66 10.71
N GLN A 326 -10.31 5.78 9.72
CA GLN A 326 -10.89 4.65 9.00
C GLN A 326 -9.96 4.10 7.91
N ALA A 327 -9.23 4.97 7.21
CA ALA A 327 -8.37 4.57 6.11
C ALA A 327 -7.07 3.88 6.55
N LEU A 328 -6.61 4.15 7.78
CA LEU A 328 -5.36 3.62 8.31
C LEU A 328 -5.28 2.08 8.23
N ALA A 329 -6.35 1.34 8.55
CA ALA A 329 -6.38 -0.12 8.44
C ALA A 329 -6.00 -0.64 7.03
N GLY A 330 -6.42 0.08 5.98
CA GLY A 330 -6.14 -0.27 4.59
C GLY A 330 -4.66 -0.21 4.24
N LEU A 331 -3.88 0.67 4.91
CA LEU A 331 -2.44 0.80 4.66
C LEU A 331 -1.66 -0.48 4.99
N LYS A 332 -2.18 -1.36 5.84
CA LYS A 332 -1.58 -2.67 6.17
C LYS A 332 -1.10 -3.45 4.93
N TYR A 333 -1.82 -3.33 3.83
CA TYR A 333 -1.57 -4.09 2.60
C TYR A 333 -0.70 -3.34 1.57
N LEU A 334 -0.12 -2.20 1.96
CA LEU A 334 0.76 -1.43 1.09
C LEU A 334 2.06 -2.19 0.82
N ALA A 335 2.33 -2.49 -0.45
CA ALA A 335 3.58 -3.10 -0.86
C ALA A 335 4.74 -2.10 -0.72
N PRO A 336 5.94 -2.50 -0.26
CA PRO A 336 7.10 -1.62 -0.22
C PRO A 336 7.48 -1.16 -1.64
N ALA A 337 8.00 0.06 -1.74
CA ALA A 337 8.42 0.63 -3.01
C ALA A 337 9.71 1.42 -2.84
N GLN A 338 10.63 1.23 -3.80
CA GLN A 338 11.93 1.87 -3.78
C GLN A 338 12.12 2.65 -5.09
N PRO A 339 11.86 3.96 -5.06
CA PRO A 339 12.14 4.85 -6.18
C PRO A 339 13.60 4.78 -6.62
N GLY A 340 13.81 4.79 -7.94
CA GLY A 340 15.12 4.87 -8.59
C GLY A 340 15.05 5.66 -9.89
N LEU A 341 16.22 5.84 -10.51
CA LEU A 341 16.37 6.41 -11.85
C LEU A 341 17.27 5.48 -12.69
N PRO A 342 17.13 5.49 -14.03
CA PRO A 342 18.10 4.85 -14.90
C PRO A 342 19.51 5.45 -14.73
N THR A 343 20.51 4.62 -15.03
CA THR A 343 21.91 4.91 -14.71
C THR A 343 22.60 5.89 -15.65
N PHE A 344 22.14 6.06 -16.90
CA PHE A 344 22.86 6.87 -17.90
C PHE A 344 22.03 8.04 -18.40
N VAL A 345 22.68 9.19 -18.55
CA VAL A 345 22.12 10.42 -19.16
C VAL A 345 23.10 11.02 -20.17
N ASP A 346 22.58 11.75 -21.17
CA ASP A 346 23.39 12.37 -22.22
C ASP A 346 24.01 13.67 -21.70
N ALA A 347 25.34 13.78 -21.76
CA ALA A 347 26.04 14.91 -21.15
C ALA A 347 25.87 16.21 -21.96
N GLY A 348 25.87 17.35 -21.29
CA GLY A 348 25.71 18.66 -21.93
C GLY A 348 24.31 18.91 -22.51
N THR A 349 23.32 18.13 -22.11
CA THR A 349 21.92 18.25 -22.53
C THR A 349 20.98 18.39 -21.34
N THR A 350 19.73 18.75 -21.61
CA THR A 350 18.65 18.57 -20.64
C THR A 350 18.09 17.16 -20.77
N ALA A 351 18.29 16.33 -19.75
CA ALA A 351 17.85 14.94 -19.72
C ALA A 351 16.54 14.80 -18.92
N THR A 352 15.51 14.23 -19.53
CA THR A 352 14.27 13.85 -18.84
C THR A 352 14.28 12.35 -18.56
N VAL A 353 14.16 11.99 -17.29
CA VAL A 353 14.46 10.66 -16.79
C VAL A 353 13.27 10.13 -15.98
N PRO A 354 12.64 9.01 -16.40
CA PRO A 354 11.48 8.48 -15.68
C PRO A 354 11.89 7.93 -14.30
N LEU A 355 11.06 8.21 -13.30
CA LEU A 355 11.12 7.50 -12.01
C LEU A 355 10.78 6.02 -12.24
N GLN A 356 11.56 5.15 -11.60
CA GLN A 356 11.38 3.70 -11.64
C GLN A 356 11.17 3.16 -10.23
N GLY A 357 10.46 2.04 -10.08
CA GLY A 357 10.29 1.38 -8.77
C GLY A 357 9.39 2.11 -7.77
N ALA A 358 8.90 3.31 -8.10
CA ALA A 358 7.92 4.05 -7.33
C ALA A 358 6.49 3.54 -7.63
N ARG A 359 5.63 3.49 -6.60
CA ARG A 359 4.19 3.20 -6.77
C ARG A 359 3.46 4.38 -7.43
N PRO A 360 2.35 4.16 -8.14
CA PRO A 360 1.47 5.25 -8.55
C PRO A 360 1.11 6.16 -7.37
N GLY A 361 1.21 7.47 -7.57
CA GLY A 361 1.01 8.51 -6.57
C GLY A 361 2.12 8.68 -5.53
N GLN A 362 3.14 7.81 -5.48
CA GLN A 362 4.21 7.93 -4.49
C GLN A 362 4.98 9.23 -4.71
N GLN A 363 5.03 10.05 -3.65
CA GLN A 363 5.77 11.31 -3.66
C GLN A 363 7.27 11.05 -3.45
N VAL A 364 8.08 11.68 -4.29
CA VAL A 364 9.55 11.54 -4.29
C VAL A 364 10.18 12.91 -4.47
N CYS A 365 11.19 13.20 -3.65
CA CYS A 365 12.05 14.36 -3.81
C CYS A 365 13.36 13.96 -4.47
N VAL A 366 13.73 14.63 -5.55
CA VAL A 366 15.00 14.40 -6.26
C VAL A 366 15.93 15.58 -6.03
N THR A 367 17.11 15.35 -5.47
CA THR A 367 18.13 16.37 -5.16
C THR A 367 19.52 15.98 -5.67
N GLY A 368 20.46 16.94 -5.77
CA GLY A 368 21.89 16.67 -5.98
C GLY A 368 22.51 17.31 -7.23
N LEU A 369 21.84 17.24 -8.39
CA LEU A 369 22.39 17.76 -9.67
C LEU A 369 21.83 19.13 -10.07
N ASN A 370 20.59 19.43 -9.71
CA ASN A 370 19.90 20.69 -10.00
C ASN A 370 19.09 21.11 -8.75
N ALA A 371 18.24 22.14 -8.91
CA ALA A 371 17.25 22.48 -7.90
C ALA A 371 16.40 21.24 -7.53
N PRO A 372 16.00 21.09 -6.24
CA PRO A 372 15.15 19.99 -5.81
C PRO A 372 13.87 19.89 -6.64
N GLN A 373 13.46 18.65 -6.93
CA GLN A 373 12.23 18.36 -7.67
C GLN A 373 11.31 17.46 -6.83
N ARG A 374 10.14 17.97 -6.45
CA ARG A 374 9.07 17.18 -5.84
C ARG A 374 8.21 16.58 -6.96
N LEU A 375 8.12 15.26 -7.00
CA LEU A 375 7.46 14.49 -8.06
C LEU A 375 6.45 13.51 -7.44
N ALA A 376 5.36 13.21 -8.15
CA ALA A 376 4.45 12.12 -7.81
C ALA A 376 4.43 11.11 -8.98
N ALA A 377 4.72 9.84 -8.70
CA ALA A 377 4.81 8.84 -9.77
C ALA A 377 3.44 8.52 -10.40
N PRO A 378 3.36 8.14 -11.69
CA PRO A 378 4.46 8.11 -12.66
C PRO A 378 4.86 9.54 -13.07
N ALA A 379 6.13 9.87 -12.91
CA ALA A 379 6.70 11.16 -13.30
C ALA A 379 8.13 10.98 -13.79
N SER A 380 8.70 12.04 -14.37
CA SER A 380 10.10 12.09 -14.77
C SER A 380 10.79 13.26 -14.08
N ALA A 381 12.03 13.04 -13.65
CA ALA A 381 12.92 14.10 -13.21
C ALA A 381 13.64 14.70 -14.42
N THR A 382 13.84 16.02 -14.42
CA THR A 382 14.57 16.73 -15.47
C THR A 382 15.89 17.25 -14.93
N PHE A 383 16.97 16.98 -15.64
CA PHE A 383 18.31 17.38 -15.25
C PHE A 383 18.96 18.25 -16.32
N ALA A 384 19.50 19.41 -15.94
CA ALA A 384 20.46 20.11 -16.78
C ALA A 384 21.83 19.48 -16.53
N VAL A 385 22.24 18.55 -17.41
CA VAL A 385 23.43 17.71 -17.23
C VAL A 385 24.66 18.48 -17.72
N PRO A 386 25.69 18.69 -16.88
CA PRO A 386 26.93 19.31 -17.31
C PRO A 386 27.57 18.58 -18.49
N ALA A 387 28.28 19.32 -19.34
CA ALA A 387 29.05 18.73 -20.42
C ALA A 387 30.20 17.86 -19.88
N GLY A 388 30.57 16.81 -20.61
CA GLY A 388 31.63 15.89 -20.24
C GLY A 388 31.14 14.60 -19.58
N THR A 389 31.97 13.55 -19.65
CA THR A 389 31.64 12.26 -19.03
C THR A 389 31.97 12.32 -17.54
N ALA A 390 30.96 12.21 -16.68
CA ALA A 390 31.11 12.27 -15.22
C ALA A 390 30.03 11.45 -14.50
N ASP A 391 30.29 11.11 -13.25
CA ASP A 391 29.32 10.53 -12.34
C ASP A 391 28.74 11.65 -11.47
N HIS A 392 27.40 11.75 -11.41
CA HIS A 392 26.68 12.70 -10.57
C HIS A 392 25.89 11.94 -9.52
N GLN A 393 26.03 12.34 -8.26
CA GLN A 393 25.22 11.78 -7.18
C GLN A 393 23.88 12.51 -7.12
N VAL A 394 22.79 11.74 -7.15
CA VAL A 394 21.42 12.19 -6.99
C VAL A 394 20.81 11.40 -5.84
N THR A 395 20.00 12.05 -5.02
CA THR A 395 19.28 11.38 -3.94
C THR A 395 17.79 11.46 -4.21
N LEU A 396 17.12 10.31 -4.14
CA LEU A 396 15.66 10.23 -4.15
C LEU A 396 15.19 10.04 -2.71
N SER A 397 14.63 11.07 -2.09
CA SER A 397 14.00 10.97 -0.76
C SER A 397 12.51 10.69 -0.92
N TYR A 398 11.97 9.80 -0.09
CA TYR A 398 10.56 9.42 -0.07
C TYR A 398 10.17 9.07 1.37
N LEU A 399 8.89 8.81 1.62
CA LEU A 399 8.45 8.46 2.97
C LEU A 399 9.16 7.19 3.46
N GLY A 400 9.82 7.29 4.61
CA GLY A 400 10.57 6.20 5.23
C GLY A 400 11.94 5.87 4.64
N GLY A 401 12.47 6.67 3.72
CA GLY A 401 13.83 6.42 3.25
C GLY A 401 14.37 7.36 2.19
N SER A 402 15.58 7.03 1.74
CA SER A 402 16.16 7.64 0.55
C SER A 402 16.96 6.61 -0.23
N THR A 403 17.03 6.78 -1.55
CA THR A 403 17.85 5.96 -2.44
C THR A 403 18.86 6.85 -3.14
N PRO A 404 20.18 6.71 -2.84
CA PRO A 404 21.21 7.37 -3.61
C PRO A 404 21.33 6.69 -4.98
N VAL A 405 21.43 7.50 -6.04
CA VAL A 405 21.59 7.05 -7.41
C VAL A 405 22.76 7.80 -8.03
N THR A 406 23.68 7.04 -8.64
CA THR A 406 24.72 7.63 -9.49
C THR A 406 24.21 7.75 -10.92
N LEU A 407 23.95 8.97 -11.36
CA LEU A 407 23.69 9.30 -12.76
C LEU A 407 25.00 9.44 -13.52
N LYS A 408 25.24 8.56 -14.48
CA LYS A 408 26.43 8.56 -15.34
C LYS A 408 26.16 9.40 -16.58
N ALA A 409 26.65 10.64 -16.57
CA ALA A 409 26.65 11.49 -17.75
C ALA A 409 27.66 10.96 -18.76
N LEU A 410 27.24 10.74 -20.00
CA LEU A 410 28.10 10.25 -21.07
C LEU A 410 28.15 11.27 -22.20
N ASP A 411 29.35 11.79 -22.46
CA ASP A 411 29.60 12.74 -23.56
C ASP A 411 29.72 12.02 -24.92
N ALA A 412 29.76 12.78 -26.01
CA ALA A 412 30.00 12.26 -27.34
C ALA A 412 31.31 11.45 -27.38
N LYS A 413 31.27 10.23 -27.95
CA LYS A 413 32.46 9.37 -28.01
C LYS A 413 32.55 8.53 -29.27
N LYS A 414 33.74 8.56 -29.88
CA LYS A 414 34.08 7.67 -31.00
C LYS A 414 34.45 6.27 -30.50
N LEU A 415 33.50 5.34 -30.59
CA LEU A 415 33.67 3.97 -30.12
C LEU A 415 34.63 3.16 -31.00
N LYS A 416 35.51 2.39 -30.36
CA LYS A 416 36.49 1.53 -31.05
C LYS A 416 35.83 0.19 -31.39
N VAL A 417 35.68 -0.11 -32.69
CA VAL A 417 35.00 -1.33 -33.18
C VAL A 417 36.01 -2.32 -33.76
N LYS A 418 36.16 -3.49 -33.13
CA LYS A 418 36.98 -4.61 -33.63
C LYS A 418 36.08 -5.68 -34.23
N VAL A 419 36.28 -5.94 -35.52
CA VAL A 419 35.61 -6.97 -36.31
C VAL A 419 36.65 -7.70 -37.15
N ALA A 420 36.46 -8.99 -37.41
CA ALA A 420 37.32 -9.73 -38.33
C ALA A 420 37.24 -9.15 -39.75
N THR A 421 38.34 -9.18 -40.48
CA THR A 421 38.42 -8.65 -41.86
C THR A 421 37.55 -9.44 -42.83
N LYS A 422 37.35 -10.74 -42.58
CA LYS A 422 36.45 -11.63 -43.30
C LYS A 422 35.45 -12.27 -42.35
N LEU A 423 34.16 -12.22 -42.68
CA LEU A 423 33.07 -12.86 -41.94
C LEU A 423 32.41 -13.92 -42.82
N LYS A 424 32.11 -15.10 -42.26
CA LYS A 424 31.39 -16.14 -43.01
C LYS A 424 29.90 -15.76 -43.15
N ALA A 425 29.38 -15.77 -44.37
CA ALA A 425 27.96 -15.57 -44.62
C ALA A 425 27.11 -16.62 -43.87
N LYS A 426 25.90 -16.23 -43.49
CA LYS A 426 24.90 -17.03 -42.74
C LYS A 426 25.34 -17.48 -41.34
N LYS A 427 26.55 -17.14 -40.86
CA LYS A 427 27.03 -17.43 -39.50
C LYS A 427 26.91 -16.22 -38.57
N LYS A 428 26.98 -16.45 -37.25
CA LYS A 428 27.06 -15.37 -36.25
C LYS A 428 28.51 -14.87 -36.17
N ALA A 429 28.70 -13.56 -36.24
CA ALA A 429 29.97 -12.88 -36.03
C ALA A 429 29.96 -12.20 -34.65
N THR A 430 31.07 -12.29 -33.92
CA THR A 430 31.27 -11.55 -32.67
C THR A 430 31.95 -10.22 -32.99
N ILE A 431 31.30 -9.12 -32.63
CA ILE A 431 31.80 -7.75 -32.78
C ILE A 431 32.20 -7.25 -31.40
N LYS A 432 33.46 -6.85 -31.23
CA LYS A 432 33.96 -6.31 -29.96
C LYS A 432 33.97 -4.78 -30.04
N VAL A 433 33.20 -4.13 -29.17
CA VAL A 433 33.15 -2.68 -29.05
C VAL A 433 33.90 -2.28 -27.78
N LYS A 434 34.80 -1.30 -27.85
CA LYS A 434 35.55 -0.76 -26.70
C LYS A 434 35.31 0.74 -26.56
N GLY A 435 35.55 1.24 -25.35
CA GLY A 435 35.44 2.66 -25.01
C GLY A 435 34.06 3.06 -24.47
N LEU A 436 33.22 2.06 -24.19
CA LEU A 436 31.93 2.23 -23.52
C LEU A 436 32.14 2.46 -22.01
N ALA A 437 31.16 3.03 -21.31
CA ALA A 437 31.11 2.98 -19.86
C ALA A 437 30.70 1.58 -19.37
N SER A 438 31.01 1.21 -18.13
CA SER A 438 30.54 -0.06 -17.54
C SER A 438 29.02 -0.07 -17.48
N GLY A 439 28.37 -1.12 -18.00
CA GLY A 439 26.90 -1.22 -18.07
C GLY A 439 26.26 -0.47 -19.25
N GLU A 440 27.03 0.27 -20.06
CA GLU A 440 26.49 1.00 -21.22
C GLU A 440 25.91 0.03 -22.25
N SER A 441 24.67 0.27 -22.69
CA SER A 441 24.08 -0.51 -23.79
C SER A 441 24.69 -0.08 -25.12
N VAL A 442 24.82 -1.03 -26.05
CA VAL A 442 25.35 -0.79 -27.39
C VAL A 442 24.55 -1.55 -28.44
N THR A 443 24.22 -0.88 -29.54
CA THR A 443 23.60 -1.48 -30.72
C THR A 443 24.60 -1.59 -31.86
N VAL A 444 24.80 -2.80 -32.37
CA VAL A 444 25.65 -3.09 -33.53
C VAL A 444 24.77 -3.42 -34.74
N LYS A 445 25.01 -2.73 -35.87
CA LYS A 445 24.29 -2.92 -37.14
C LYS A 445 25.25 -3.35 -38.26
N ILE A 446 24.87 -4.38 -39.02
CA ILE A 446 25.56 -4.83 -40.25
C ILE A 446 24.51 -5.06 -41.35
N GLY A 447 24.46 -4.16 -42.34
CA GLY A 447 23.36 -4.14 -43.32
C GLY A 447 22.01 -3.86 -42.65
N LYS A 448 21.00 -4.68 -42.95
CA LYS A 448 19.65 -4.61 -42.33
C LYS A 448 19.55 -5.35 -40.97
N LYS A 449 20.64 -5.92 -40.45
CA LYS A 449 20.64 -6.65 -39.19
C LYS A 449 21.18 -5.80 -38.05
N SER A 450 20.57 -5.93 -36.88
CA SER A 450 20.98 -5.30 -35.63
C SER A 450 21.04 -6.34 -34.51
N ALA A 451 21.89 -6.08 -33.53
CA ALA A 451 21.95 -6.81 -32.26
C ALA A 451 22.42 -5.85 -31.17
N THR A 452 21.94 -6.06 -29.94
CA THR A 452 22.31 -5.29 -28.76
C THR A 452 23.29 -6.06 -27.89
N GLY A 453 24.00 -5.36 -27.02
CA GLY A 453 24.75 -5.93 -25.92
C GLY A 453 25.03 -4.87 -24.87
N VAL A 454 25.62 -5.28 -23.75
CA VAL A 454 25.96 -4.42 -22.62
C VAL A 454 27.47 -4.49 -22.39
N ALA A 455 28.09 -3.35 -22.09
CA ALA A 455 29.50 -3.28 -21.76
C ALA A 455 29.78 -3.88 -20.38
N ASN A 456 30.88 -4.63 -20.27
CA ASN A 456 31.38 -5.10 -18.98
C ASN A 456 32.12 -4.00 -18.20
N ALA A 457 32.63 -4.33 -17.01
CA ALA A 457 33.38 -3.40 -16.16
C ALA A 457 34.59 -2.72 -16.84
N GLN A 458 35.16 -3.32 -17.89
CA GLN A 458 36.28 -2.75 -18.66
C GLN A 458 35.82 -1.87 -19.84
N GLY A 459 34.52 -1.55 -19.95
CA GLY A 459 33.99 -0.74 -21.03
C GLY A 459 33.99 -1.46 -22.38
N VAL A 460 33.79 -2.79 -22.35
CA VAL A 460 33.85 -3.65 -23.53
C VAL A 460 32.55 -4.46 -23.68
N ALA A 461 31.93 -4.37 -24.85
CA ALA A 461 30.80 -5.22 -25.24
C ALA A 461 31.20 -6.20 -26.33
N LYS A 462 30.72 -7.45 -26.23
CA LYS A 462 30.87 -8.49 -27.28
C LYS A 462 29.50 -8.84 -27.83
N VAL A 463 29.16 -8.30 -29.01
CA VAL A 463 27.84 -8.47 -29.62
C VAL A 463 27.89 -9.54 -30.73
N LYS A 464 27.04 -10.56 -30.63
CA LYS A 464 26.92 -11.62 -31.65
C LYS A 464 25.81 -11.27 -32.64
N ILE A 465 26.14 -11.13 -33.93
CA ILE A 465 25.18 -10.75 -34.97
C ILE A 465 25.28 -11.68 -36.19
N LYS A 466 24.14 -12.11 -36.75
CA LYS A 466 24.09 -12.96 -37.95
C LYS A 466 24.31 -12.12 -39.21
N VAL A 467 25.34 -12.46 -39.99
CA VAL A 467 25.66 -11.80 -41.26
C VAL A 467 25.05 -12.59 -42.42
N LYS A 468 24.31 -11.95 -43.32
CA LYS A 468 23.59 -12.65 -44.42
C LYS A 468 24.18 -12.44 -45.81
N LYS A 469 24.37 -11.18 -46.22
CA LYS A 469 24.74 -10.82 -47.59
C LYS A 469 26.26 -10.83 -47.77
N LYS A 470 26.76 -11.57 -48.77
CA LYS A 470 28.17 -11.55 -49.20
C LYS A 470 28.57 -10.17 -49.73
N GLY A 471 29.85 -9.85 -49.69
CA GLY A 471 30.42 -8.59 -50.20
C GLY A 471 30.95 -7.65 -49.12
N LYS A 472 31.31 -6.42 -49.51
CA LYS A 472 31.78 -5.38 -48.56
C LYS A 472 30.63 -4.99 -47.64
N ALA A 473 30.89 -4.98 -46.33
CA ALA A 473 29.91 -4.60 -45.31
C ALA A 473 30.49 -3.53 -44.38
N LYS A 474 29.63 -2.61 -43.94
CA LYS A 474 29.94 -1.60 -42.93
C LYS A 474 29.29 -2.03 -41.62
N VAL A 475 30.10 -2.15 -40.57
CA VAL A 475 29.64 -2.31 -39.19
C VAL A 475 29.44 -0.91 -38.64
N LYS A 476 28.21 -0.58 -38.26
CA LYS A 476 27.87 0.66 -37.55
C LYS A 476 27.56 0.31 -36.09
N VAL A 477 28.07 1.10 -35.17
CA VAL A 477 27.87 0.92 -33.74
C VAL A 477 27.37 2.23 -33.16
N VAL A 478 26.37 2.14 -32.28
CA VAL A 478 25.83 3.25 -31.49
C VAL A 478 25.81 2.79 -30.04
N GLY A 479 26.41 3.57 -29.14
CA GLY A 479 26.39 3.34 -27.69
C GLY A 479 25.02 3.63 -27.09
N GLN A 480 25.03 4.08 -25.83
CA GLN A 480 23.78 4.43 -25.12
C GLN A 480 23.06 5.60 -25.80
N PHE A 481 23.83 6.60 -26.25
CA PHE A 481 23.33 7.80 -26.90
C PHE A 481 23.70 7.85 -28.39
N PRO A 482 22.90 8.54 -29.22
CA PRO A 482 23.08 8.50 -30.67
C PRO A 482 24.45 8.95 -31.14
N ASP A 483 25.06 9.94 -30.49
CA ASP A 483 26.36 10.57 -30.78
C ASP A 483 27.59 9.72 -30.39
N ARG A 484 27.40 8.69 -29.56
CA ARG A 484 28.43 7.70 -29.20
C ARG A 484 28.60 6.64 -30.29
N LYS A 485 29.24 7.02 -31.40
CA LYS A 485 29.27 6.23 -32.65
C LYS A 485 30.61 5.52 -32.90
N GLY A 486 30.55 4.33 -33.48
CA GLY A 486 31.70 3.59 -33.99
C GLY A 486 31.45 3.05 -35.40
N LYS A 487 32.50 2.91 -36.21
CA LYS A 487 32.39 2.29 -37.55
C LYS A 487 33.60 1.42 -37.87
N ALA A 488 33.35 0.28 -38.51
CA ALA A 488 34.39 -0.57 -39.09
C ALA A 488 33.94 -1.11 -40.46
N LYS A 489 34.90 -1.48 -41.32
CA LYS A 489 34.64 -2.17 -42.58
C LYS A 489 35.06 -3.64 -42.46
N THR A 490 34.34 -4.52 -43.13
CA THR A 490 34.64 -5.95 -43.23
C THR A 490 34.16 -6.49 -44.58
N ARG A 491 34.57 -7.71 -44.95
CA ARG A 491 34.05 -8.43 -46.11
C ARG A 491 33.32 -9.68 -45.65
N VAL A 492 32.09 -9.87 -46.08
CA VAL A 492 31.35 -11.12 -45.87
C VAL A 492 31.64 -12.06 -47.03
N VAL A 493 32.15 -13.25 -46.75
CA VAL A 493 32.55 -14.29 -47.73
C VAL A 493 31.61 -15.49 -47.72
#